data_AF-D0N616-F1
#
_entry.id   AF-D0N616-F1
#
_cell.length_a   1.000
_cell.length_b   1.000
_cell.length_c   1.000
_cell.angle_alpha   90.00
_cell.angle_beta   90.00
_cell.angle_gamma   90.00
#
_symmetry.space_group_name_H-M   'P 1'
#
loop_
_entity.id
_entity.type
_entity.pdbx_description
1 polymer ?
#
loop_
_entity_poly.entity_id
_entity_poly.type
_entity_poly.pdbx_seq_one_letter_code
_entity_poly.pdbx_strand_id
1 'polypeptide(L)'
;MVLVWWLFMGVFPLALQMRSYTQFVRPTRMSEILVVPQAQQVETANLTDFCPVEAFVLAGVWWNFEPTHYYTTDNGTVCHAVIPQYNTHGNYFIGSSKVAPHRTAPSSCANDSFPFDVYFYHASIGFYSFFEGETGTYCANKRLSYIQVDVLGSYDINGSFLAEDTGSTNSRVSYWYGIVGAIWLVYRALLIRRSYVLCTRYGRRCDELGETICEEQVVVVRRCFT
;
A
#
# COMPACT_ATOMS: atom_id res chain seq x y z
N MET A 1 -13.69 23.00 -25.78
CA MET A 1 -12.98 21.71 -25.94
C MET A 1 -11.70 21.63 -25.09
N VAL A 2 -10.73 22.55 -25.23
CA VAL A 2 -9.44 22.51 -24.51
C VAL A 2 -9.57 22.51 -22.97
N LEU A 3 -10.49 23.29 -22.41
CA LEU A 3 -10.72 23.32 -20.95
C LEU A 3 -11.28 22.00 -20.39
N VAL A 4 -12.03 21.25 -21.20
CA VAL A 4 -12.55 19.93 -20.83
C VAL A 4 -11.40 18.95 -20.70
N TRP A 5 -10.48 18.93 -21.67
CA TRP A 5 -9.25 18.13 -21.60
C TRP A 5 -8.37 18.52 -20.42
N TRP A 6 -8.21 19.82 -20.14
CA TRP A 6 -7.49 20.29 -18.94
C TRP A 6 -8.10 19.75 -17.63
N LEU A 7 -9.44 19.72 -17.54
CA LEU A 7 -10.13 19.17 -16.38
C LEU A 7 -9.85 17.68 -16.20
N PHE A 8 -10.01 16.88 -17.27
CA PHE A 8 -9.87 15.42 -17.20
C PHE A 8 -8.43 14.93 -17.12
N MET A 9 -7.47 15.66 -17.70
CA MET A 9 -6.04 15.28 -17.68
C MET A 9 -5.25 15.93 -16.54
N GLY A 10 -5.76 17.04 -15.99
CA GLY A 10 -5.12 17.77 -14.90
C GLY A 10 -5.83 17.61 -13.57
N VAL A 11 -7.04 18.18 -13.48
CA VAL A 11 -7.78 18.32 -12.21
C VAL A 11 -8.24 16.98 -11.65
N PHE A 12 -8.84 16.12 -12.49
CA PHE A 12 -9.35 14.83 -12.05
C PHE A 12 -8.23 13.91 -11.50
N PRO A 13 -7.09 13.72 -12.21
CA PRO A 13 -5.95 12.99 -11.66
C PRO A 13 -5.39 13.61 -10.38
N LEU A 14 -5.32 14.94 -10.29
CA LEU A 14 -4.87 15.62 -9.06
C LEU A 14 -5.81 15.32 -7.88
N ALA A 15 -7.13 15.31 -8.11
CA ALA A 15 -8.11 14.97 -7.07
C ALA A 15 -7.96 13.52 -6.58
N LEU A 16 -7.77 12.58 -7.49
CA LEU A 16 -7.49 11.18 -7.14
C LEU A 16 -6.15 11.03 -6.39
N GLN A 17 -5.14 11.78 -6.81
CA GLN A 17 -3.83 11.78 -6.13
C GLN A 17 -3.93 12.38 -4.72
N MET A 18 -4.70 13.46 -4.53
CA MET A 18 -4.97 14.05 -3.22
C MET A 18 -5.71 13.06 -2.31
N ARG A 19 -6.73 12.37 -2.82
CA ARG A 19 -7.43 11.31 -2.08
C ARG A 19 -6.47 10.21 -1.63
N SER A 20 -5.65 9.70 -2.55
CA SER A 20 -4.68 8.64 -2.25
C SER A 20 -3.65 9.13 -1.22
N TYR A 21 -3.11 10.32 -1.40
CA TYR A 21 -2.20 10.95 -0.44
C TYR A 21 -2.80 11.04 0.97
N THR A 22 -4.06 11.49 1.10
CA THR A 22 -4.72 11.57 2.41
C THR A 22 -4.91 10.20 3.07
N GLN A 23 -5.08 9.12 2.29
CA GLN A 23 -5.14 7.77 2.84
C GLN A 23 -3.78 7.37 3.42
N PHE A 24 -2.69 7.60 2.69
CA PHE A 24 -1.35 7.17 3.11
C PHE A 24 -0.73 8.02 4.23
N VAL A 25 -1.11 9.30 4.36
CA VAL A 25 -0.64 10.18 5.45
C VAL A 25 -1.41 9.98 6.75
N ARG A 26 -2.60 9.36 6.69
CA ARG A 26 -3.41 9.15 7.88
C ARG A 26 -2.64 8.28 8.88
N PRO A 27 -2.57 8.67 10.17
CA PRO A 27 -1.97 7.82 11.19
C PRO A 27 -2.69 6.48 11.25
N THR A 28 -1.94 5.39 11.20
CA THR A 28 -2.44 4.02 11.24
C THR A 28 -1.99 3.33 12.53
N ARG A 29 -2.67 2.26 12.92
CA ARG A 29 -2.28 1.41 14.05
C ARG A 29 -2.29 -0.04 13.56
N MET A 30 -1.30 -0.80 14.00
CA MET A 30 -1.25 -2.24 13.79
C MET A 30 -2.03 -2.97 14.87
N SER A 31 -2.43 -4.20 14.56
CA SER A 31 -3.03 -5.10 15.54
C SER A 31 -2.02 -5.38 16.66
N GLU A 32 -2.46 -5.26 17.92
CA GLU A 32 -1.59 -5.47 19.08
C GLU A 32 -1.05 -6.90 19.17
N ILE A 33 -1.76 -7.87 18.59
CA ILE A 33 -1.33 -9.27 18.55
C ILE A 33 -0.08 -9.50 17.69
N LEU A 34 0.25 -8.55 16.81
CA LEU A 34 1.42 -8.58 15.93
C LEU A 34 2.63 -7.86 16.55
N VAL A 35 2.45 -7.22 17.71
CA VAL A 35 3.51 -6.49 18.41
C VAL A 35 4.27 -7.46 19.31
N VAL A 36 5.57 -7.55 19.10
CA VAL A 36 6.49 -8.37 19.88
C VAL A 36 7.10 -7.54 21.01
N PRO A 37 7.01 -7.98 22.28
CA PRO A 37 7.66 -7.30 23.40
C PRO A 37 9.18 -7.19 23.25
N GLN A 38 9.78 -6.06 23.67
CA GLN A 38 11.20 -5.74 23.47
C GLN A 38 12.21 -6.74 24.09
N ALA A 39 11.78 -7.61 25.02
CA ALA A 39 12.64 -8.59 25.66
C ALA A 39 12.56 -10.00 25.04
N GLN A 40 11.73 -10.19 24.01
CA GLN A 40 11.52 -11.51 23.44
C GLN A 40 12.71 -11.96 22.62
N GLN A 41 13.10 -13.22 22.80
CA GLN A 41 14.20 -13.79 22.02
C GLN A 41 13.73 -14.17 20.62
N VAL A 42 14.60 -13.90 19.65
CA VAL A 42 14.44 -14.34 18.26
C VAL A 42 14.71 -15.84 18.21
N GLU A 43 13.77 -16.60 17.67
CA GLU A 43 13.87 -18.04 17.50
C GLU A 43 13.85 -18.42 16.01
N THR A 44 14.67 -19.40 15.63
CA THR A 44 14.80 -19.86 14.23
C THR A 44 14.73 -21.39 14.09
N ALA A 45 14.66 -22.11 15.21
CA ALA A 45 14.60 -23.57 15.21
C ALA A 45 13.22 -24.07 14.79
N ASN A 46 13.16 -25.14 13.99
CA ASN A 46 11.89 -25.76 13.54
C ASN A 46 10.90 -24.75 12.94
N LEU A 47 11.42 -23.79 12.16
CA LEU A 47 10.66 -22.66 11.67
C LEU A 47 9.37 -23.07 10.94
N THR A 48 9.40 -24.13 10.13
CA THR A 48 8.22 -24.61 9.40
C THR A 48 7.12 -25.19 10.30
N ASP A 49 7.46 -25.61 11.51
CA ASP A 49 6.49 -26.17 12.45
C ASP A 49 5.73 -25.06 13.18
N PHE A 50 6.43 -23.96 13.50
CA PHE A 50 5.87 -22.79 14.19
C PHE A 50 5.29 -21.74 13.24
N CYS A 51 5.88 -21.63 12.05
CA CYS A 51 5.56 -20.66 11.01
C CYS A 51 5.24 -21.38 9.70
N PRO A 52 4.08 -22.05 9.59
CA PRO A 52 3.80 -22.99 8.51
C PRO A 52 3.30 -22.35 7.20
N VAL A 53 3.29 -21.02 7.10
CA VAL A 53 2.75 -20.30 5.94
C VAL A 53 3.79 -20.26 4.84
N GLU A 54 3.44 -20.74 3.66
CA GLU A 54 4.34 -20.81 2.49
C GLU A 54 4.01 -19.75 1.44
N ALA A 55 2.78 -19.24 1.45
CA ALA A 55 2.30 -18.22 0.51
C ALA A 55 1.02 -17.55 1.02
N PHE A 56 0.64 -16.45 0.37
CA PHE A 56 -0.69 -15.90 0.54
C PHE A 56 -1.32 -15.46 -0.80
N VAL A 57 -2.65 -15.35 -0.80
CA VAL A 57 -3.42 -14.80 -1.90
C VAL A 57 -4.05 -13.48 -1.44
N LEU A 58 -3.66 -12.40 -2.09
CA LEU A 58 -4.20 -11.05 -1.88
C LEU A 58 -4.78 -10.54 -3.20
N ALA A 59 -6.04 -10.10 -3.17
CA ALA A 59 -6.76 -9.62 -4.35
C ALA A 59 -6.73 -10.58 -5.56
N GLY A 60 -6.69 -11.89 -5.31
CA GLY A 60 -6.63 -12.92 -6.35
C GLY A 60 -5.23 -13.17 -6.94
N VAL A 61 -4.21 -12.47 -6.45
CA VAL A 61 -2.81 -12.65 -6.85
C VAL A 61 -2.10 -13.50 -5.80
N TRP A 62 -1.29 -14.44 -6.27
CA TRP A 62 -0.43 -15.27 -5.42
C TRP A 62 0.88 -14.55 -5.10
N TRP A 63 1.25 -14.55 -3.82
CA TRP A 63 2.49 -13.98 -3.31
C TRP A 63 3.28 -15.05 -2.58
N ASN A 64 4.56 -15.17 -2.92
CA ASN A 64 5.48 -16.03 -2.18
C ASN A 64 5.76 -15.42 -0.82
N PHE A 65 5.92 -16.25 0.19
CA PHE A 65 6.02 -15.80 1.56
C PHE A 65 7.02 -16.69 2.29
N GLU A 66 8.05 -16.09 2.87
CA GLU A 66 9.13 -16.83 3.51
C GLU A 66 9.29 -16.37 4.95
N PRO A 67 8.87 -17.18 5.94
CA PRO A 67 9.19 -16.94 7.32
C PRO A 67 10.71 -16.96 7.52
N THR A 68 11.24 -16.06 8.36
CA THR A 68 12.68 -16.02 8.65
C THR A 68 13.00 -16.35 10.11
N HIS A 69 12.12 -15.93 11.03
CA HIS A 69 12.24 -16.19 12.45
C HIS A 69 10.87 -16.01 13.13
N TYR A 70 10.80 -16.35 14.41
CA TYR A 70 9.61 -16.16 15.21
C TYR A 70 9.92 -15.75 16.64
N TYR A 71 8.86 -15.35 17.33
CA TYR A 71 8.85 -14.91 18.70
C TYR A 71 7.72 -15.64 19.44
N THR A 72 8.04 -16.21 20.59
CA THR A 72 7.04 -16.78 21.49
C THR A 72 6.46 -15.67 22.38
N THR A 73 5.19 -15.32 22.21
CA THR A 73 4.52 -14.29 23.04
C THR A 73 3.43 -14.92 23.92
N ASP A 74 2.90 -14.16 24.88
CA ASP A 74 1.78 -14.60 25.72
C ASP A 74 0.52 -14.96 24.90
N ASN A 75 0.35 -14.33 23.74
CA ASN A 75 -0.79 -14.57 22.83
C ASN A 75 -0.53 -15.73 21.85
N GLY A 76 0.68 -16.26 21.81
CA GLY A 76 1.12 -17.32 20.90
C GLY A 76 2.34 -16.90 20.07
N THR A 77 2.57 -17.64 18.99
CA THR A 77 3.74 -17.43 18.12
C THR A 77 3.47 -16.30 17.13
N VAL A 78 4.33 -15.28 17.15
CA VAL A 78 4.40 -14.24 16.13
C VAL A 78 5.57 -14.54 15.23
N CYS A 79 5.31 -14.69 13.94
CA CYS A 79 6.32 -15.04 12.95
C CYS A 79 6.68 -13.81 12.12
N HIS A 80 7.96 -13.59 11.89
CA HIS A 80 8.42 -12.61 10.92
C HIS A 80 8.60 -13.28 9.57
N ALA A 81 8.16 -12.61 8.51
CA ALA A 81 8.27 -13.10 7.15
C ALA A 81 8.66 -12.01 6.17
N VAL A 82 9.26 -12.46 5.08
CA VAL A 82 9.67 -11.63 3.97
C VAL A 82 9.00 -12.08 2.68
N ILE A 83 8.82 -11.13 1.77
CA ILE A 83 8.51 -11.40 0.37
C ILE A 83 9.70 -10.90 -0.45
N PRO A 84 10.69 -11.78 -0.74
CA PRO A 84 11.96 -11.36 -1.33
C PRO A 84 11.80 -10.64 -2.66
N GLN A 85 10.80 -11.03 -3.46
CA GLN A 85 10.55 -10.44 -4.79
C GLN A 85 10.20 -8.94 -4.72
N TYR A 86 9.69 -8.48 -3.58
CA TYR A 86 9.16 -7.13 -3.43
C TYR A 86 9.80 -6.37 -2.26
N ASN A 87 10.88 -6.90 -1.68
CA ASN A 87 11.53 -6.34 -0.49
C ASN A 87 10.51 -5.94 0.59
N THR A 88 9.58 -6.86 0.87
CA THR A 88 8.50 -6.64 1.83
C THR A 88 8.79 -7.44 3.09
N HIS A 89 8.58 -6.83 4.25
CA HIS A 89 8.89 -7.40 5.56
C HIS A 89 7.71 -7.18 6.48
N GLY A 90 7.46 -8.12 7.39
CA GLY A 90 6.28 -8.03 8.25
C GLY A 90 6.16 -9.15 9.25
N ASN A 91 5.33 -8.92 10.26
CA ASN A 91 4.98 -9.94 11.25
C ASN A 91 3.57 -10.43 11.01
N TYR A 92 3.36 -11.72 11.24
CA TYR A 92 2.06 -12.36 11.14
C TYR A 92 1.78 -13.25 12.35
N PHE A 93 0.50 -13.50 12.55
CA PHE A 93 -0.02 -14.33 13.61
C PHE A 93 -1.13 -15.24 13.07
N ILE A 94 -1.12 -16.51 13.49
CA ILE A 94 -2.19 -17.47 13.23
C ILE A 94 -2.90 -17.76 14.55
N GLY A 95 -4.20 -17.51 14.62
CA GLY A 95 -4.96 -17.85 15.82
C GLY A 95 -5.25 -19.35 15.94
N SER A 96 -5.54 -19.80 17.16
CA SER A 96 -5.68 -21.22 17.49
C SER A 96 -7.05 -21.84 17.20
N SER A 97 -8.09 -21.01 17.07
CA SER A 97 -9.47 -21.47 16.91
C SER A 97 -9.90 -21.48 15.45
N LYS A 98 -10.52 -22.57 15.01
CA LYS A 98 -11.03 -22.69 13.63
C LYS A 98 -12.13 -21.68 13.36
N VAL A 99 -12.10 -21.08 12.17
CA VAL A 99 -13.07 -20.09 11.69
C VAL A 99 -13.55 -20.44 10.29
N ALA A 100 -14.66 -19.83 9.86
CA ALA A 100 -15.09 -19.93 8.47
C ALA A 100 -13.98 -19.39 7.54
N PRO A 101 -13.72 -20.05 6.40
CA PRO A 101 -12.67 -19.64 5.48
C PRO A 101 -12.96 -18.26 4.87
N HIS A 102 -11.89 -17.56 4.47
CA HIS A 102 -12.02 -16.32 3.71
C HIS A 102 -12.81 -16.56 2.42
N ARG A 103 -13.60 -15.58 1.98
CA ARG A 103 -14.53 -15.68 0.83
C ARG A 103 -13.90 -16.10 -0.50
N THR A 104 -12.59 -15.89 -0.67
CA THR A 104 -11.83 -16.27 -1.88
C THR A 104 -11.09 -17.60 -1.74
N ALA A 105 -11.12 -18.22 -0.57
CA ALA A 105 -10.50 -19.51 -0.34
C ALA A 105 -11.31 -20.63 -1.04
N PRO A 106 -10.63 -21.67 -1.55
CA PRO A 106 -11.29 -22.82 -2.16
C PRO A 106 -12.04 -23.65 -1.11
N SER A 107 -13.01 -24.43 -1.57
CA SER A 107 -13.82 -25.30 -0.70
C SER A 107 -13.00 -26.30 0.13
N SER A 108 -11.78 -26.67 -0.31
CA SER A 108 -10.86 -27.52 0.45
C SER A 108 -10.42 -26.92 1.79
N CYS A 109 -10.59 -25.61 1.99
CA CYS A 109 -10.21 -24.91 3.22
C CYS A 109 -11.36 -24.78 4.24
N ALA A 110 -12.58 -25.24 3.90
CA ALA A 110 -13.79 -24.98 4.69
C ALA A 110 -13.75 -25.45 6.15
N ASN A 111 -13.07 -26.56 6.43
CA ASN A 111 -13.03 -27.16 7.77
C ASN A 111 -11.66 -27.01 8.45
N ASP A 112 -10.75 -26.26 7.85
CA ASP A 112 -9.35 -26.19 8.29
C ASP A 112 -8.74 -24.81 8.05
N SER A 113 -9.53 -23.80 8.42
CA SER A 113 -9.15 -22.39 8.36
C SER A 113 -9.03 -21.78 9.74
N PHE A 114 -8.01 -20.96 9.93
CA PHE A 114 -7.67 -20.27 11.17
C PHE A 114 -7.59 -18.77 10.91
N PRO A 115 -7.91 -17.89 11.88
CA PRO A 115 -7.78 -16.45 11.69
C PRO A 115 -6.32 -16.10 11.47
N PHE A 116 -6.10 -15.16 10.57
CA PHE A 116 -4.77 -14.73 10.15
C PHE A 116 -4.70 -13.21 10.18
N ASP A 117 -3.72 -12.70 10.90
CA ASP A 117 -3.39 -11.27 10.98
C ASP A 117 -1.97 -11.10 10.48
N VAL A 118 -1.73 -10.08 9.66
CA VAL A 118 -0.39 -9.72 9.19
C VAL A 118 -0.32 -8.22 9.00
N TYR A 119 0.89 -7.68 9.18
CA TYR A 119 1.21 -6.38 8.62
C TYR A 119 2.46 -6.50 7.78
N PHE A 120 2.55 -5.68 6.75
CA PHE A 120 3.73 -5.55 5.93
C PHE A 120 4.18 -4.11 5.79
N TYR A 121 5.49 -3.97 5.59
CA TYR A 121 6.09 -2.79 5.00
C TYR A 121 6.48 -3.11 3.56
N HIS A 122 5.80 -2.47 2.62
CA HIS A 122 5.97 -2.65 1.18
C HIS A 122 6.64 -1.43 0.52
N ALA A 123 7.27 -1.65 -0.64
CA ALA A 123 7.81 -0.63 -1.55
C ALA A 123 8.53 0.51 -0.83
N SER A 124 9.59 0.18 -0.11
CA SER A 124 10.40 1.16 0.59
C SER A 124 11.15 2.09 -0.38
N ILE A 125 10.90 3.40 -0.28
CA ILE A 125 11.47 4.42 -1.16
C ILE A 125 12.21 5.44 -0.30
N GLY A 126 13.54 5.37 -0.31
CA GLY A 126 14.40 6.30 0.43
C GLY A 126 14.27 6.15 1.94
N PHE A 127 13.36 6.89 2.57
CA PHE A 127 13.26 7.00 4.04
C PHE A 127 11.93 6.53 4.63
N TYR A 128 10.99 6.06 3.78
CA TYR A 128 9.69 5.56 4.23
C TYR A 128 9.32 4.27 3.49
N SER A 129 8.38 3.54 4.07
CA SER A 129 7.74 2.36 3.48
C SER A 129 6.23 2.50 3.54
N PHE A 130 5.53 1.86 2.60
CA PHE A 130 4.08 1.73 2.68
C PHE A 130 3.75 0.68 3.74
N PHE A 131 2.87 1.06 4.65
CA PHE A 131 2.38 0.18 5.70
C PHE A 131 1.05 -0.43 5.22
N GLU A 132 0.99 -1.75 5.24
CA GLU A 132 -0.19 -2.53 4.90
C GLU A 132 -0.55 -3.37 6.12
N GLY A 133 -1.82 -3.34 6.53
CA GLY A 133 -2.36 -4.19 7.58
C GLY A 133 -3.47 -5.04 6.98
N GLU A 134 -3.30 -6.35 7.06
CA GLU A 134 -4.19 -7.32 6.43
C GLU A 134 -4.73 -8.33 7.43
N THR A 135 -5.96 -8.73 7.17
CA THR A 135 -6.60 -9.84 7.89
C THR A 135 -7.14 -10.85 6.90
N GLY A 136 -7.37 -12.07 7.39
CA GLY A 136 -7.93 -13.12 6.58
C GLY A 136 -7.95 -14.45 7.29
N THR A 137 -7.75 -15.51 6.51
CA THR A 137 -7.71 -16.88 7.06
C THR A 137 -6.56 -17.68 6.49
N TYR A 138 -5.86 -18.40 7.36
CA TYR A 138 -4.85 -19.38 7.02
C TYR A 138 -5.49 -20.76 6.83
N CYS A 139 -5.25 -21.39 5.67
CA CYS A 139 -5.72 -22.73 5.35
C CYS A 139 -4.62 -23.76 5.61
N ALA A 140 -4.70 -24.50 6.71
CA ALA A 140 -3.61 -25.38 7.15
C ALA A 140 -3.37 -26.56 6.20
N ASN A 141 -4.43 -27.17 5.66
CA ASN A 141 -4.34 -28.18 4.59
C ASN A 141 -3.53 -27.75 3.35
N LYS A 142 -3.47 -26.46 3.06
CA LYS A 142 -2.79 -25.91 1.87
C LYS A 142 -1.56 -25.06 2.20
N ARG A 143 -1.30 -24.82 3.50
CA ARG A 143 -0.25 -23.93 4.00
C ARG A 143 -0.27 -22.52 3.39
N LEU A 144 -1.47 -22.03 3.11
CA LEU A 144 -1.67 -20.78 2.38
C LEU A 144 -2.69 -19.87 3.08
N SER A 145 -2.36 -18.59 3.16
CA SER A 145 -3.26 -17.57 3.71
C SER A 145 -4.06 -16.85 2.62
N TYR A 146 -5.33 -16.60 2.87
CA TYR A 146 -6.21 -15.81 2.00
C TYR A 146 -6.57 -14.53 2.73
N ILE A 147 -6.07 -13.40 2.23
CA ILE A 147 -6.08 -12.14 2.97
C ILE A 147 -6.72 -11.00 2.18
N GLN A 148 -7.08 -9.95 2.90
CA GLN A 148 -7.53 -8.67 2.37
C GLN A 148 -6.88 -7.52 3.15
N VAL A 149 -6.65 -6.41 2.45
CA VAL A 149 -6.12 -5.20 3.06
C VAL A 149 -7.23 -4.46 3.81
N ASP A 150 -7.03 -4.27 5.10
CA ASP A 150 -7.93 -3.49 5.95
C ASP A 150 -7.38 -2.09 6.24
N VAL A 151 -6.04 -1.97 6.30
CA VAL A 151 -5.36 -0.73 6.65
C VAL A 151 -4.25 -0.44 5.64
N LEU A 152 -4.19 0.81 5.17
CA LEU A 152 -3.10 1.35 4.35
C LEU A 152 -2.57 2.63 4.97
N GLY A 153 -1.24 2.76 5.00
CA GLY A 153 -0.56 3.90 5.56
C GLY A 153 0.86 4.03 5.04
N SER A 154 1.62 4.92 5.66
CA SER A 154 3.05 5.07 5.42
C SER A 154 3.78 5.24 6.74
N TYR A 155 5.01 4.76 6.80
CA TYR A 155 5.84 4.87 8.00
C TYR A 155 7.29 5.16 7.66
N ASP A 156 7.94 6.00 8.45
CA ASP A 156 9.35 6.38 8.27
C ASP A 156 10.28 5.25 8.74
N ILE A 157 10.35 4.20 7.93
CA ILE A 157 11.20 3.02 8.16
C ILE A 157 11.74 2.51 6.82
N ASN A 158 12.98 2.05 6.80
CA ASN A 158 13.60 1.39 5.63
C ASN A 158 14.83 0.57 6.05
N GLY A 159 15.34 -0.26 5.13
CA GLY A 159 16.61 -0.97 5.26
C GLY A 159 16.55 -2.05 6.33
N SER A 160 17.64 -2.21 7.08
CA SER A 160 17.73 -3.23 8.15
C SER A 160 16.67 -3.06 9.24
N PHE A 161 16.23 -1.82 9.50
CA PHE A 161 15.19 -1.55 10.49
C PHE A 161 13.85 -2.24 10.14
N LEU A 162 13.59 -2.52 8.86
CA LEU A 162 12.40 -3.28 8.45
C LEU A 162 12.44 -4.74 8.94
N ALA A 163 13.60 -5.38 8.81
CA ALA A 163 13.81 -6.76 9.21
C ALA A 163 13.84 -6.93 10.74
N GLU A 164 14.13 -5.85 11.46
CA GLU A 164 14.21 -5.81 12.93
C GLU A 164 12.95 -5.21 13.58
N ASP A 165 11.95 -4.75 12.80
CA ASP A 165 10.74 -4.14 13.37
C ASP A 165 9.87 -5.20 14.06
N THR A 166 9.77 -5.05 15.38
CA THR A 166 8.95 -5.88 16.26
C THR A 166 7.53 -5.35 16.42
N GLY A 167 7.14 -4.33 15.68
CA GLY A 167 5.84 -3.68 15.88
C GLY A 167 5.84 -2.63 16.99
N SER A 168 4.74 -1.87 17.08
CA SER A 168 4.49 -0.92 18.16
C SER A 168 2.99 -0.65 18.28
N THR A 169 2.52 -0.43 19.52
CA THR A 169 1.16 0.05 19.79
C THR A 169 0.97 1.53 19.48
N ASN A 170 2.08 2.26 19.25
CA ASN A 170 2.04 3.64 18.80
C ASN A 170 1.50 3.76 17.37
N SER A 171 0.95 4.93 17.05
CA SER A 171 0.50 5.16 15.68
C SER A 171 1.69 5.24 14.73
N ARG A 172 1.57 4.52 13.60
CA ARG A 172 2.51 4.59 12.48
C ARG A 172 2.11 5.75 11.57
N VAL A 173 3.06 6.66 11.35
CA VAL A 173 2.93 7.81 10.45
C VAL A 173 4.27 8.08 9.78
N SER A 174 4.25 8.49 8.51
CA SER A 174 5.43 8.99 7.81
C SER A 174 5.36 10.51 7.70
N TYR A 175 6.24 11.18 8.44
CA TYR A 175 6.44 12.63 8.27
C TYR A 175 7.10 12.92 6.93
N TRP A 176 7.98 12.02 6.46
CA TRP A 176 8.65 12.22 5.20
C TRP A 176 7.70 12.17 4.01
N TYR A 177 6.88 11.12 3.91
CA TYR A 177 5.85 11.00 2.88
C TYR A 177 4.84 12.15 2.98
N GLY A 178 4.44 12.52 4.21
CA GLY A 178 3.55 13.67 4.44
C GLY A 178 4.13 14.97 3.88
N ILE A 179 5.33 15.37 4.29
CA ILE A 179 5.93 16.65 3.89
C ILE A 179 6.24 16.68 2.40
N VAL A 180 6.93 15.65 1.87
CA VAL A 180 7.32 15.62 0.45
C VAL A 180 6.12 15.47 -0.45
N GLY A 181 5.17 14.61 -0.08
CA GLY A 181 3.93 14.42 -0.81
C GLY A 181 3.12 15.71 -0.88
N ALA A 182 3.02 16.46 0.23
CA ALA A 182 2.37 17.77 0.25
C ALA A 182 3.07 18.77 -0.69
N ILE A 183 4.39 18.89 -0.61
CA ILE A 183 5.17 19.79 -1.48
C ILE A 183 4.94 19.44 -2.96
N TRP A 184 4.96 18.14 -3.29
CA TRP A 184 4.73 17.65 -4.65
C TRP A 184 3.30 17.95 -5.15
N LEU A 185 2.29 17.77 -4.31
CA LEU A 185 0.90 18.09 -4.63
C LEU A 185 0.70 19.58 -4.87
N VAL A 186 1.29 20.44 -4.03
CA VAL A 186 1.26 21.90 -4.21
C VAL A 186 1.91 22.28 -5.54
N TYR A 187 3.10 21.74 -5.83
CA TYR A 187 3.78 21.95 -7.09
C TYR A 187 2.90 21.56 -8.30
N ARG A 188 2.28 20.37 -8.26
CA ARG A 188 1.37 19.91 -9.32
C ARG A 188 0.14 20.82 -9.47
N ALA A 189 -0.45 21.25 -8.37
CA ALA A 189 -1.58 22.18 -8.39
C ALA A 189 -1.20 23.52 -9.06
N LEU A 190 0.00 24.04 -8.77
CA LEU A 190 0.52 25.25 -9.41
C LEU A 190 0.75 25.05 -10.92
N LEU A 191 1.28 23.90 -11.34
CA LEU A 191 1.43 23.57 -12.76
C LEU A 191 0.09 23.48 -13.50
N ILE A 192 -0.91 22.82 -12.90
CA ILE A 192 -2.25 22.70 -13.47
C ILE A 192 -2.93 24.08 -13.54
N ARG A 193 -2.74 24.93 -12.54
CA ARG A 193 -3.21 26.32 -12.60
C ARG A 193 -2.52 27.11 -13.72
N ARG A 194 -1.21 26.93 -13.90
CA ARG A 194 -0.48 27.59 -15.00
C ARG A 194 -0.98 27.11 -16.36
N SER A 195 -1.26 25.81 -16.52
CA SER A 195 -1.79 25.26 -17.77
C SER A 195 -3.21 25.76 -18.05
N TYR A 196 -4.05 25.95 -17.03
CA TYR A 196 -5.37 26.60 -17.16
C TYR A 196 -5.25 27.99 -17.82
N VAL A 197 -4.38 28.84 -17.27
CA VAL A 197 -4.18 30.20 -17.80
C VAL A 197 -3.72 30.18 -19.27
N LEU A 198 -2.84 29.24 -19.62
CA LEU A 198 -2.38 29.07 -21.00
C LEU A 198 -3.51 28.58 -21.92
N CYS A 199 -4.29 27.59 -21.50
CA CYS A 199 -5.42 27.06 -22.26
C CYS A 199 -6.48 28.15 -22.52
N THR A 200 -6.83 28.95 -21.51
CA THR A 200 -7.80 30.04 -21.65
C THR A 200 -7.30 31.14 -22.57
N ARG A 201 -6.03 31.54 -22.44
CA ARG A 201 -5.43 32.55 -23.34
C ARG A 201 -5.34 32.05 -24.77
N TYR A 202 -5.02 30.77 -24.98
CA TYR A 202 -4.96 30.15 -26.29
C TYR A 202 -6.34 30.08 -26.94
N GLY A 203 -7.35 29.58 -26.21
CA GLY A 203 -8.74 29.53 -26.70
C GLY A 203 -9.23 30.91 -27.12
N ARG A 204 -9.08 31.92 -26.24
CA ARG A 204 -9.46 33.30 -26.57
C ARG A 204 -8.77 33.84 -27.82
N ARG A 205 -7.47 33.52 -28.02
CA ARG A 205 -6.74 33.97 -29.20
C ARG A 205 -7.23 33.31 -30.49
N CYS A 206 -7.54 32.00 -30.47
CA CYS A 206 -8.08 31.36 -31.66
C CYS A 206 -9.52 31.84 -31.94
N ASP A 207 -10.32 32.12 -30.90
CA ASP A 207 -11.64 32.75 -31.04
C ASP A 207 -11.53 34.14 -31.69
N GLU A 208 -10.56 34.98 -31.27
CA GLU A 208 -10.27 36.29 -31.87
C GLU A 208 -9.84 36.19 -33.35
N LEU A 209 -9.21 35.08 -33.76
CA LEU A 209 -8.76 34.82 -35.13
C LEU A 209 -9.83 34.12 -35.99
N GLY A 210 -10.95 33.68 -35.40
CA GLY A 210 -11.97 32.89 -36.09
C GLY A 210 -11.51 31.48 -36.48
N GLU A 211 -10.43 30.98 -35.88
CA GLU A 211 -9.87 29.66 -36.18
C GLU A 211 -10.49 28.58 -35.30
N THR A 212 -10.75 27.41 -35.88
CA THR A 212 -11.26 26.26 -35.13
C THR A 212 -10.11 25.46 -34.53
N ILE A 213 -10.29 25.00 -33.28
CA ILE A 213 -9.28 24.24 -32.56
C ILE A 213 -9.35 22.77 -33.02
N CYS A 214 -8.38 22.30 -33.81
CA CYS A 214 -8.27 20.88 -34.19
C CYS A 214 -7.78 20.02 -33.00
N GLU A 215 -8.39 18.85 -32.80
CA GLU A 215 -8.08 17.92 -31.69
C GLU A 215 -6.63 17.46 -31.66
N GLU A 216 -6.00 17.24 -32.83
CA GLU A 216 -4.60 16.80 -32.94
C GLU A 216 -3.58 17.82 -32.40
N GLN A 217 -3.95 19.11 -32.34
CA GLN A 217 -3.08 20.19 -31.85
C GLN A 217 -3.26 20.49 -30.35
N VAL A 218 -4.19 19.82 -29.67
CA VAL A 218 -4.47 20.06 -28.24
C VAL A 218 -3.40 19.42 -27.34
N VAL A 219 -2.70 18.38 -27.82
CA VAL A 219 -1.66 17.67 -27.06
C VAL A 219 -0.33 18.43 -27.00
N VAL A 220 -0.10 19.32 -27.97
CA VAL A 220 1.08 20.19 -28.00
C VAL A 220 0.59 21.59 -28.37
N VAL A 221 0.55 22.53 -27.41
CA VAL A 221 0.13 23.92 -27.65
C VAL A 221 1.04 24.56 -28.72
N ARG A 222 0.74 24.33 -29.99
CA ARG A 222 1.54 24.70 -31.16
C ARG A 222 0.66 25.48 -32.12
N ARG A 223 0.54 26.78 -31.81
CA ARG A 223 -0.06 27.86 -32.63
C ARG A 223 -1.53 27.62 -33.05
N CYS A 224 -2.26 28.71 -33.29
CA CYS A 224 -3.42 28.67 -34.18
C CYS A 224 -2.78 28.87 -35.58
N PHE A 225 -3.02 27.95 -36.52
CA PHE A 225 -2.50 28.02 -37.89
C PHE A 225 -3.68 28.13 -38.86
N THR A 226 -3.55 29.08 -39.80
CA THR A 226 -4.29 29.22 -41.06
C THR A 226 -4.23 27.97 -41.92
#